data_AF-A0A6A6DHR0-F1
#
_entry.id   AF-A0A6A6DHR0-F1
#
_cell.length_a   1.000
_cell.length_b   1.000
_cell.length_c   1.000
_cell.angle_alpha   90.00
_cell.angle_beta   90.00
_cell.angle_gamma   90.00
#
_symmetry.space_group_name_H-M   'P 1'
#
loop_
_entity.id
_entity.type
_entity.pdbx_description
1 polymer ?
#
loop_
_entity_poly.entity_id
_entity_poly.type
_entity_poly.pdbx_seq_one_letter_code
_entity_poly.pdbx_strand_id
1 'polypeptide(L)'
;HAQTVCRFVGEISGNPRRRLEDILRYETEDVSKLDMTYLPILNSLFATQYGKEKKKLSREFQEIVGSIVVLENPLSINSLARLLGRTKDDISCRLDSLHSVLSIPDREDVPVRLLHLSFREFLVDAAKEKSPFWVNEKETHDRLANQCIKLMSSPNGLRQNMCNLLTPGTLRREIDERTITSGLSPELQYACRYWVHHLEQRRLYIYDGDSVHLFLQKHFLHWLEAMSLIGETYKCIHITNNLQALTERFIFRFRPILEDAPLQVYSSALIFAPEMSIIRKTFTDHIPGWINKLSKGEDNWDACRSTLEGHSGSVNAVAFSPDGQLVASASWDNTVRLWDAATGTCRSTLEGHSGSVNAVAFSPDGQLVASASGDNTVRLWDAATGTCRSTLEGHSDSVCAVAFSPDGQYLQTNRGNIPLSLPSFNKFSSQEKKFSIFIQSQWITLKEQSLLWLPYEYRPTCSAVYRDIICLGHSSGRITFFKVDWK
;
A
#
# COMPACT_ATOMS: atom_id res chain seq x y z
N HIS A 1 36.13 21.54 -7.12
CA HIS A 1 36.67 22.88 -6.82
C HIS A 1 37.45 23.49 -7.98
N ALA A 2 38.68 23.03 -8.28
CA ALA A 2 39.47 23.60 -9.39
C ALA A 2 38.75 23.55 -10.75
N GLN A 3 38.08 22.43 -11.07
CA GLN A 3 37.31 22.30 -12.31
C GLN A 3 36.12 23.27 -12.41
N THR A 4 35.44 23.57 -11.30
CA THR A 4 34.34 24.55 -11.21
C THR A 4 34.86 25.96 -11.52
N VAL A 5 36.00 26.32 -10.93
CA VAL A 5 36.69 27.60 -11.17
C VAL A 5 37.13 27.72 -12.63
N CYS A 6 37.75 26.67 -13.20
CA CYS A 6 38.15 26.67 -14.60
C CYS A 6 36.95 26.85 -15.55
N ARG A 7 35.80 26.23 -15.25
CA ARG A 7 34.57 26.40 -16.04
C ARG A 7 34.05 27.83 -15.95
N PHE A 8 34.04 28.43 -14.77
CA PHE A 8 33.61 29.82 -14.59
C PHE A 8 34.51 30.83 -15.31
N VAL A 9 35.84 30.63 -15.26
CA VAL A 9 36.79 31.49 -15.99
C VAL A 9 36.67 31.31 -17.51
N GLY A 10 36.36 30.09 -17.96
CA GLY A 10 36.25 29.74 -19.39
C GLY A 10 34.86 29.93 -20.02
N GLU A 11 33.86 30.36 -19.27
CA GLU A 11 32.51 30.63 -19.79
C GLU A 11 32.52 31.77 -20.82
N ILE A 12 31.83 31.56 -21.94
CA ILE A 12 31.87 32.42 -23.14
C ILE A 12 31.33 33.84 -22.88
N SER A 13 30.49 34.00 -21.86
CA SER A 13 29.78 35.25 -21.56
C SER A 13 30.60 36.33 -20.83
N GLY A 14 31.85 36.05 -20.43
CA GLY A 14 32.66 36.98 -19.62
C GLY A 14 34.12 37.14 -20.06
N ASN A 15 34.78 38.17 -19.53
CA ASN A 15 36.23 38.36 -19.72
C ASN A 15 37.00 37.44 -18.74
N PRO A 16 37.76 36.45 -19.22
CA PRO A 16 38.44 35.47 -18.37
C PRO A 16 39.43 36.12 -17.39
N ARG A 17 40.09 37.20 -17.82
CA ARG A 17 41.09 37.91 -17.01
C ARG A 17 40.46 38.61 -15.80
N ARG A 18 39.33 39.30 -16.01
CA ARG A 18 38.58 39.95 -14.92
C ARG A 18 38.02 38.93 -13.93
N ARG A 19 37.47 37.81 -14.43
CA ARG A 19 36.94 36.74 -13.57
C ARG A 19 38.04 36.07 -12.74
N LEU A 20 39.23 35.88 -13.30
CA LEU A 20 40.39 35.37 -12.56
C LEU A 20 40.86 36.38 -11.49
N GLU A 21 40.92 37.67 -11.83
CA GLU A 21 41.24 38.74 -10.86
C GLU A 21 40.24 38.79 -9.70
N ASP A 22 38.94 38.62 -9.98
CA ASP A 22 37.89 38.59 -8.95
C ASP A 22 38.06 37.38 -8.01
N ILE A 23 38.44 36.20 -8.52
CA ILE A 23 38.71 35.01 -7.68
C ILE A 23 39.94 35.23 -6.80
N LEU A 24 41.03 35.76 -7.37
CA LEU A 24 42.27 36.00 -6.63
C LEU A 24 42.11 37.03 -5.51
N ARG A 25 41.15 37.97 -5.62
CA ARG A 25 40.82 38.89 -4.52
C ARG A 25 40.26 38.16 -3.30
N TYR A 26 39.44 37.13 -3.50
CA TYR A 26 38.90 36.33 -2.40
C TYR A 26 39.96 35.46 -1.70
N GLU A 27 41.08 35.12 -2.36
CA GLU A 27 42.20 34.41 -1.72
C GLU A 27 42.94 35.25 -0.67
N THR A 28 42.74 36.57 -0.67
CA THR A 28 43.38 37.49 0.30
C THR A 28 42.55 37.75 1.56
N GLU A 29 41.30 37.30 1.59
CA GLU A 29 40.41 37.38 2.74
C GLU A 29 40.43 36.04 3.51
N ASP A 30 40.29 36.06 4.83
CA ASP A 30 40.31 34.86 5.71
C ASP A 30 38.99 34.07 5.59
N VAL A 31 38.67 33.62 4.38
CA VAL A 31 37.39 33.00 3.99
C VAL A 31 37.56 31.50 3.75
N SER A 32 36.49 30.72 3.97
CA SER A 32 36.56 29.27 3.78
C SER A 32 36.85 28.89 2.32
N LYS A 33 37.44 27.71 2.09
CA LYS A 33 37.70 27.19 0.73
C LYS A 33 36.45 27.12 -0.15
N LEU A 34 35.27 26.91 0.45
CA LEU A 34 34.00 26.91 -0.27
C LEU A 34 33.59 28.33 -0.67
N ASP A 35 33.82 29.32 0.19
CA ASP A 35 33.56 30.73 -0.11
C ASP A 35 34.44 31.23 -1.26
N MET A 36 35.73 30.88 -1.25
CA MET A 36 36.64 31.20 -2.36
C MET A 36 36.20 30.58 -3.70
N THR A 37 35.50 29.43 -3.65
CA THR A 37 35.04 28.75 -4.87
C THR A 37 33.74 29.37 -5.40
N TYR A 38 32.75 29.59 -4.53
CA TYR A 38 31.37 29.87 -4.97
C TYR A 38 30.96 31.34 -4.88
N LEU A 39 31.48 32.13 -3.93
CA LEU A 39 31.10 33.55 -3.82
C LEU A 39 31.46 34.38 -5.06
N PRO A 40 32.64 34.22 -5.70
CA PRO A 40 32.96 34.96 -6.92
C PRO A 40 31.95 34.68 -8.04
N ILE A 41 31.58 33.40 -8.21
CA ILE A 41 30.61 32.94 -9.21
C ILE A 41 29.24 33.57 -8.92
N LEU A 42 28.75 33.42 -7.69
CA LEU A 42 27.42 33.88 -7.29
C LEU A 42 27.30 35.42 -7.29
N ASN A 43 28.31 36.13 -6.80
CA ASN A 43 28.30 37.60 -6.79
C ASN A 43 28.34 38.19 -8.21
N SER A 44 28.99 37.50 -9.16
CA SER A 44 28.98 37.92 -10.56
C SER A 44 27.57 37.93 -11.17
N LEU A 45 26.65 37.09 -10.66
CA LEU A 45 25.26 37.02 -11.13
C LEU A 45 24.48 38.31 -10.87
N PHE A 46 24.84 39.04 -9.80
CA PHE A 46 24.12 40.24 -9.35
C PHE A 46 24.95 41.52 -9.49
N ALA A 47 26.10 41.46 -10.18
CA ALA A 47 27.08 42.55 -10.23
C ALA A 47 26.50 43.87 -10.82
N THR A 48 25.45 43.80 -11.62
CA THR A 48 24.83 44.96 -12.30
C THR A 48 23.54 45.47 -11.64
N GLN A 49 23.07 44.85 -10.55
CA GLN A 49 21.75 45.13 -9.98
C GLN A 49 21.79 45.66 -8.55
N TYR A 50 20.92 46.64 -8.26
CA TYR A 50 20.91 47.37 -6.99
C TYR A 50 19.53 47.32 -6.30
N GLY A 51 19.54 47.41 -4.96
CA GLY A 51 18.34 47.64 -4.16
C GLY A 51 17.25 46.55 -4.28
N LYS A 52 16.06 46.95 -4.77
CA LYS A 52 14.87 46.08 -4.84
C LYS A 52 15.02 44.95 -5.85
N GLU A 53 15.71 45.18 -6.97
CA GLU A 53 15.91 44.17 -8.01
C GLU A 53 16.80 43.03 -7.53
N LYS A 54 17.89 43.37 -6.83
CA LYS A 54 18.77 42.37 -6.19
C LYS A 54 18.00 41.48 -5.21
N LYS A 55 17.13 42.05 -4.37
CA LYS A 55 16.28 41.26 -3.44
C LYS A 55 15.32 40.33 -4.18
N LYS A 56 14.73 40.78 -5.29
CA LYS A 56 13.84 39.95 -6.12
C LYS A 56 14.61 38.78 -6.76
N LEU A 57 15.77 39.07 -7.34
CA LEU A 57 16.63 38.04 -7.92
C LEU A 57 17.14 37.02 -6.89
N SER A 58 17.53 37.48 -5.70
CA SER A 58 17.94 36.58 -4.62
C SER A 58 16.80 35.64 -4.21
N ARG A 59 15.57 36.14 -4.13
CA ARG A 59 14.40 35.31 -3.83
C ARG A 59 14.14 34.28 -4.93
N GLU A 60 14.18 34.69 -6.20
CA GLU A 60 14.02 33.78 -7.34
C GLU A 60 15.12 32.70 -7.38
N PHE A 61 16.36 33.08 -7.06
CA PHE A 61 17.47 32.15 -6.92
C PHE A 61 17.21 31.12 -5.81
N GLN A 62 16.81 31.58 -4.61
CA GLN A 62 16.47 30.70 -3.48
C GLN A 62 15.27 29.80 -3.79
N GLU A 63 14.34 30.27 -4.61
CA GLU A 63 13.17 29.50 -5.04
C GLU A 63 13.51 28.43 -6.07
N ILE A 64 14.34 28.73 -7.06
CA ILE A 64 14.67 27.81 -8.16
C ILE A 64 15.87 26.94 -7.78
N VAL A 65 17.03 27.56 -7.54
CA VAL A 65 18.28 26.85 -7.24
C VAL A 65 18.21 26.18 -5.87
N GLY A 66 17.62 26.87 -4.88
CA GLY A 66 17.39 26.27 -3.58
C GLY A 66 16.51 25.02 -3.65
N SER A 67 15.48 25.03 -4.50
CA SER A 67 14.69 23.82 -4.74
C SER A 67 15.51 22.72 -5.39
N ILE A 68 16.25 22.99 -6.48
CA ILE A 68 17.11 22.01 -7.18
C ILE A 68 18.09 21.31 -6.23
N VAL A 69 18.66 22.07 -5.29
CA VAL A 69 19.64 21.59 -4.31
C VAL A 69 19.02 20.69 -3.24
N VAL A 70 17.74 20.89 -2.95
CA VAL A 70 16.97 20.16 -1.93
C VAL A 70 16.20 18.97 -2.53
N LEU A 71 16.02 18.91 -3.86
CA LEU A 71 15.36 17.78 -4.51
C LEU A 71 16.13 16.46 -4.25
N GLU A 72 15.42 15.44 -3.76
CA GLU A 72 15.95 14.08 -3.63
C GLU A 72 16.33 13.46 -4.98
N ASN A 73 15.50 13.67 -6.00
CA ASN A 73 15.74 13.23 -7.37
C ASN A 73 15.79 14.45 -8.30
N PRO A 74 16.81 14.56 -9.18
CA PRO A 74 16.94 15.70 -10.07
C PRO A 74 15.84 15.68 -11.13
N LEU A 75 15.29 16.87 -11.40
CA LEU A 75 14.21 17.07 -12.36
C LEU A 75 14.70 17.86 -13.59
N SER A 76 14.01 17.66 -14.71
CA SER A 76 14.23 18.42 -15.93
C SER A 76 13.69 19.83 -15.81
N ILE A 77 14.12 20.76 -16.67
CA ILE A 77 13.62 22.14 -16.68
C ILE A 77 12.09 22.16 -16.83
N ASN A 78 11.56 21.28 -17.69
CA ASN A 78 10.13 21.12 -17.89
C ASN A 78 9.38 20.68 -16.63
N SER A 79 9.92 19.70 -15.91
CA SER A 79 9.31 19.20 -14.68
C SER A 79 9.47 20.18 -13.51
N LEU A 80 10.61 20.88 -13.42
CA LEU A 80 10.83 21.96 -12.45
C LEU A 80 9.84 23.11 -12.66
N ALA A 81 9.60 23.53 -13.91
CA ALA A 81 8.65 24.60 -14.24
C ALA A 81 7.25 24.28 -13.70
N ARG A 82 6.78 23.05 -13.97
CA ARG A 82 5.47 22.59 -13.53
C ARG A 82 5.40 22.40 -12.02
N LEU A 83 6.42 21.83 -11.39
CA LEU A 83 6.47 21.64 -9.95
C LEU A 83 6.48 22.97 -9.19
N LEU A 84 7.28 23.94 -9.63
CA LEU A 84 7.42 25.23 -8.96
C LEU A 84 6.31 26.23 -9.35
N GLY A 85 5.48 25.90 -10.34
CA GLY A 85 4.44 26.78 -10.86
C GLY A 85 5.00 28.02 -11.58
N ARG A 86 6.14 27.86 -12.26
CA ARG A 86 6.87 28.93 -12.98
C ARG A 86 6.92 28.64 -14.48
N THR A 87 7.24 29.67 -15.27
CA THR A 87 7.48 29.46 -16.70
C THR A 87 8.84 28.78 -16.92
N LYS A 88 8.98 28.08 -18.04
CA LYS A 88 10.25 27.46 -18.43
C LYS A 88 11.34 28.50 -18.65
N ASP A 89 10.95 29.66 -19.20
CA ASP A 89 11.85 30.77 -19.47
C ASP A 89 12.41 31.35 -18.17
N ASP A 90 11.56 31.51 -17.13
CA ASP A 90 12.01 31.98 -15.82
C ASP A 90 13.09 31.06 -15.22
N ILE A 91 12.93 29.74 -15.40
CA ILE A 91 13.90 28.76 -14.91
C ILE A 91 15.18 28.81 -15.74
N SER A 92 15.06 28.74 -17.07
CA SER A 92 16.20 28.72 -17.98
C SER A 92 17.04 29.99 -17.80
N CYS A 93 16.43 31.17 -17.80
CA CYS A 93 17.12 32.44 -17.58
C CYS A 93 17.84 32.55 -16.23
N ARG A 94 17.43 31.77 -15.21
CA ARG A 94 18.16 31.73 -13.93
C ARG A 94 19.27 30.68 -13.92
N LEU A 95 19.12 29.61 -14.68
CA LEU A 95 20.11 28.55 -14.78
C LEU A 95 21.23 28.88 -15.78
N ASP A 96 20.98 29.67 -16.82
CA ASP A 96 21.94 29.99 -17.90
C ASP A 96 23.30 30.52 -17.40
N SER A 97 23.32 31.20 -16.26
CA SER A 97 24.55 31.75 -15.67
C SER A 97 25.24 30.80 -14.67
N LEU A 98 24.76 29.56 -14.54
CA LEU A 98 25.18 28.60 -13.52
C LEU A 98 25.79 27.31 -14.11
N HIS A 99 26.17 27.27 -15.39
CA HIS A 99 26.82 26.10 -16.02
C HIS A 99 28.14 25.69 -15.34
N SER A 100 28.81 26.62 -14.67
CA SER A 100 29.99 26.33 -13.86
C SER A 100 29.72 25.45 -12.63
N VAL A 101 28.51 25.50 -12.06
CA VAL A 101 28.11 24.77 -10.83
C VAL A 101 27.02 23.72 -11.04
N LEU A 102 26.22 23.86 -12.09
CA LEU A 102 25.15 22.95 -12.49
C LEU A 102 25.44 22.33 -13.86
N SER A 103 25.13 21.04 -14.00
CA SER A 103 25.00 20.37 -15.29
C SER A 103 23.62 20.69 -15.82
N ILE A 104 23.56 21.61 -16.77
CA ILE A 104 22.35 22.06 -17.46
C ILE A 104 22.42 21.51 -18.88
N PRO A 105 21.62 20.49 -19.22
CA PRO A 105 21.60 19.91 -20.56
C PRO A 105 20.90 20.81 -21.58
N ASP A 106 21.32 20.77 -22.84
CA ASP A 106 20.64 21.48 -23.96
C ASP A 106 19.22 20.92 -24.20
N ARG A 107 19.02 19.66 -23.83
CA ARG A 107 17.75 18.96 -23.93
C ARG A 107 16.92 19.17 -22.66
N GLU A 108 15.78 19.84 -22.81
CA GLU A 108 14.89 20.21 -21.68
C GLU A 108 14.22 19.03 -20.96
N ASP A 109 14.29 17.81 -21.52
CA ASP A 109 13.77 16.59 -20.91
C ASP A 109 14.80 15.87 -20.01
N VAL A 110 16.07 16.28 -20.09
CA VAL A 110 17.15 15.72 -19.27
C VAL A 110 17.24 16.49 -17.94
N PRO A 111 17.41 15.79 -16.80
CA PRO A 111 17.39 16.44 -15.50
C PRO A 111 18.63 17.29 -15.23
N VAL A 112 18.41 18.43 -14.58
CA VAL A 112 19.46 19.36 -14.11
C VAL A 112 20.12 18.76 -12.88
N ARG A 113 21.46 18.67 -12.87
CA ARG A 113 22.20 18.04 -11.77
C ARG A 113 23.25 18.97 -11.18
N LEU A 114 23.50 18.83 -9.88
CA LEU A 114 24.66 19.44 -9.24
C LEU A 114 25.94 18.82 -9.79
N LEU A 115 26.93 19.63 -10.15
CA LEU A 115 28.24 19.12 -10.55
C LEU A 115 29.04 18.58 -9.36
N HIS A 116 28.80 19.12 -8.17
CA HIS A 116 29.47 18.73 -6.95
C HIS A 116 28.59 18.95 -5.73
N LEU A 117 28.56 17.98 -4.80
CA LEU A 117 27.73 18.03 -3.60
C LEU A 117 28.09 19.21 -2.67
N SER A 118 29.35 19.64 -2.66
CA SER A 118 29.76 20.81 -1.85
C SER A 118 29.08 22.12 -2.23
N PHE A 119 28.46 22.22 -3.42
CA PHE A 119 27.64 23.38 -3.76
C PHE A 119 26.33 23.39 -2.96
N ARG A 120 25.73 22.21 -2.73
CA ARG A 120 24.60 22.05 -1.80
C ARG A 120 25.01 22.45 -0.39
N GLU A 121 26.09 21.86 0.12
CA GLU A 121 26.60 22.12 1.47
C GLU A 121 26.85 23.61 1.70
N PHE A 122 27.42 24.29 0.70
CA PHE A 122 27.64 25.73 0.75
C PHE A 122 26.34 26.54 0.87
N LEU A 123 25.28 26.17 0.14
CA LEU A 123 24.04 26.94 0.09
C LEU A 123 23.14 26.74 1.31
N VAL A 124 23.15 25.54 1.92
CA VAL A 124 22.31 25.21 3.08
C VAL A 124 22.97 25.52 4.43
N ASP A 125 24.26 25.89 4.43
CA ASP A 125 25.02 26.19 5.65
C ASP A 125 24.39 27.35 6.46
N ALA A 126 23.89 27.03 7.65
CA ALA A 126 23.25 27.97 8.57
C ALA A 126 24.18 29.12 9.00
N ALA A 127 25.51 28.95 8.96
CA ALA A 127 26.45 30.04 9.24
C ALA A 127 26.32 31.20 8.23
N LYS A 128 25.70 30.93 7.07
CA LYS A 128 25.55 31.88 5.96
C LYS A 128 24.17 32.49 5.88
N GLU A 129 23.35 32.42 6.92
CA GLU A 129 21.98 32.98 6.95
C GLU A 129 21.88 34.44 6.45
N LYS A 130 22.92 35.24 6.68
CA LYS A 130 22.99 36.64 6.24
C LYS A 130 23.29 36.82 4.74
N SER A 131 23.70 35.74 4.05
CA SER A 131 24.02 35.74 2.62
C SER A 131 22.75 35.79 1.78
N PRO A 132 22.71 36.60 0.71
CA PRO A 132 21.57 36.63 -0.21
C PRO A 132 21.36 35.32 -0.98
N PHE A 133 22.33 34.40 -0.93
CA PHE A 133 22.27 33.10 -1.61
C PHE A 133 21.94 31.95 -0.68
N TRP A 134 21.89 32.17 0.63
CA TRP A 134 21.61 31.10 1.59
C TRP A 134 20.20 30.55 1.39
N VAL A 135 20.10 29.23 1.48
CA VAL A 135 18.86 28.47 1.30
C VAL A 135 18.50 27.86 2.63
N ASN A 136 17.39 28.32 3.21
CA ASN A 136 16.81 27.67 4.38
C ASN A 136 16.24 26.31 3.95
N GLU A 137 16.92 25.23 4.31
CA GLU A 137 16.56 23.86 3.95
C GLU A 137 15.16 23.48 4.45
N LYS A 138 14.81 23.87 5.69
CA LYS A 138 13.50 23.56 6.29
C LYS A 138 12.36 24.30 5.59
N GLU A 139 12.54 25.58 5.30
CA GLU A 139 11.55 26.38 4.56
C GLU A 139 11.41 25.88 3.11
N THR A 140 12.51 25.45 2.50
CA THR A 140 12.50 24.91 1.14
C THR A 140 11.75 23.58 1.07
N HIS A 141 11.96 22.68 2.04
CA HIS A 141 11.17 21.45 2.15
C HIS A 141 9.68 21.74 2.35
N ASP A 142 9.31 22.68 3.21
CA ASP A 142 7.91 23.09 3.42
C ASP A 142 7.27 23.62 2.12
N ARG A 143 7.99 24.48 1.40
CA ARG A 143 7.56 24.99 0.10
C ARG A 143 7.39 23.86 -0.93
N LEU A 144 8.35 22.94 -1.00
CA LEU A 144 8.29 21.81 -1.94
C LEU A 144 7.13 20.86 -1.62
N ALA A 145 6.89 20.54 -0.35
CA ALA A 145 5.74 19.75 0.07
C ALA A 145 4.42 20.40 -0.37
N ASN A 146 4.26 21.70 -0.10
CA ASN A 146 3.08 22.45 -0.50
C ASN A 146 2.91 22.50 -2.03
N GLN A 147 3.98 22.65 -2.79
CA GLN A 147 3.93 22.62 -4.25
C GLN A 147 3.58 21.24 -4.80
N CYS A 148 4.11 20.17 -4.20
CA CYS A 148 3.75 18.79 -4.56
C CYS A 148 2.25 18.55 -4.35
N ILE A 149 1.71 18.95 -3.20
CA ILE A 149 0.28 18.82 -2.89
C ILE A 149 -0.57 19.63 -3.87
N LYS A 150 -0.18 20.87 -4.17
CA LYS A 150 -0.87 21.72 -5.16
C LYS A 150 -0.85 21.10 -6.55
N LEU A 151 0.29 20.59 -6.99
CA LEU A 151 0.44 19.93 -8.29
C LEU A 151 -0.46 18.70 -8.39
N MET A 152 -0.44 17.84 -7.37
CA MET A 152 -1.27 16.64 -7.30
C MET A 152 -2.78 16.97 -7.20
N SER A 153 -3.14 18.09 -6.58
CA SER A 153 -4.54 18.53 -6.46
C SER A 153 -5.06 19.33 -7.67
N SER A 154 -4.19 19.65 -8.61
CA SER A 154 -4.54 20.45 -9.79
C SER A 154 -5.49 19.67 -10.72
N PRO A 155 -6.22 20.33 -11.64
CA PRO A 155 -7.11 19.65 -12.58
C PRO A 155 -6.43 18.59 -13.47
N ASN A 156 -5.14 18.77 -13.74
CA ASN A 156 -4.31 17.82 -14.49
C ASN A 156 -3.45 16.94 -13.57
N GLY A 157 -3.74 16.94 -12.26
CA GLY A 157 -3.05 16.18 -11.23
C GLY A 157 -3.62 14.77 -11.06
N LEU A 158 -3.73 14.34 -9.81
CA LEU A 158 -4.21 13.01 -9.45
C LEU A 158 -5.72 12.87 -9.65
N ARG A 159 -6.10 11.82 -10.38
CA ARG A 159 -7.48 11.41 -10.64
C ARG A 159 -7.60 9.90 -10.67
N GLN A 160 -8.82 9.39 -10.56
CA GLN A 160 -9.08 7.96 -10.71
C GLN A 160 -8.75 7.51 -12.14
N ASN A 161 -8.10 6.35 -12.26
CA ASN A 161 -7.68 5.78 -13.52
C ASN A 161 -6.71 6.68 -14.29
N MET A 162 -5.56 6.97 -13.67
CA MET A 162 -4.49 7.81 -14.22
C MET A 162 -4.04 7.36 -15.62
N CYS A 163 -4.07 6.06 -15.89
CA CYS A 163 -3.63 5.44 -17.14
C CYS A 163 -4.77 5.12 -18.12
N ASN A 164 -6.02 5.52 -17.84
CA ASN A 164 -7.20 5.20 -18.66
C ASN A 164 -7.31 3.70 -19.03
N LEU A 165 -7.04 2.82 -18.06
CA LEU A 165 -7.11 1.37 -18.24
C LEU A 165 -8.54 0.93 -18.56
N LEU A 166 -8.66 -0.07 -19.42
CA LEU A 166 -9.94 -0.56 -19.94
C LEU A 166 -10.76 -1.32 -18.88
N THR A 167 -10.09 -2.04 -17.99
CA THR A 167 -10.77 -2.88 -16.99
C THR A 167 -10.20 -2.63 -15.59
N PRO A 168 -11.04 -2.60 -14.54
CA PRO A 168 -10.58 -2.49 -13.15
C PRO A 168 -9.66 -3.65 -12.71
N GLY A 169 -9.68 -4.78 -13.43
CA GLY A 169 -8.85 -5.94 -13.15
C GLY A 169 -7.49 -5.98 -13.85
N THR A 170 -7.15 -4.96 -14.65
CA THR A 170 -5.85 -4.90 -15.34
C THR A 170 -4.71 -4.95 -14.33
N LEU A 171 -3.79 -5.90 -14.52
CA LEU A 171 -2.69 -6.08 -13.58
C LEU A 171 -1.60 -5.05 -13.81
N ARG A 172 -0.92 -4.60 -12.76
CA ARG A 172 0.19 -3.64 -12.85
C ARG A 172 1.27 -4.10 -13.83
N ARG A 173 1.60 -5.39 -13.82
CA ARG A 173 2.59 -6.02 -14.71
C ARG A 173 2.22 -5.99 -16.20
N GLU A 174 0.94 -5.79 -16.52
CA GLU A 174 0.43 -5.73 -17.90
C GLU A 174 0.48 -4.30 -18.47
N ILE A 175 0.73 -3.30 -17.63
CA ILE A 175 0.78 -1.89 -18.01
C ILE A 175 2.22 -1.54 -18.40
N ASP A 176 2.39 -1.06 -19.63
CA ASP A 176 3.68 -0.62 -20.14
C ASP A 176 4.13 0.73 -19.55
N GLU A 177 5.44 0.94 -19.50
CA GLU A 177 6.04 2.14 -18.92
C GLU A 177 5.69 3.43 -19.67
N ARG A 178 5.38 3.35 -20.97
CA ARG A 178 4.98 4.54 -21.76
C ARG A 178 3.58 5.00 -21.37
N THR A 179 2.65 4.07 -21.19
CA THR A 179 1.32 4.35 -20.66
C THR A 179 1.42 5.00 -19.28
N ILE A 180 2.28 4.48 -18.40
CA ILE A 180 2.50 5.07 -17.07
C ILE A 180 3.09 6.47 -17.16
N THR A 181 4.11 6.69 -18.00
CA THR A 181 4.74 8.01 -18.16
C THR A 181 3.79 9.02 -18.81
N SER A 182 2.86 8.54 -19.64
CA SER A 182 1.82 9.39 -20.25
C SER A 182 0.71 9.78 -19.27
N GLY A 183 0.34 8.88 -18.33
CA GLY A 183 -0.64 9.15 -17.29
C GLY A 183 -0.06 9.90 -16.09
N LEU A 184 1.18 9.59 -15.73
CA LEU A 184 1.93 10.16 -14.60
C LEU A 184 3.21 10.82 -15.13
N SER A 185 3.12 12.13 -15.34
CA SER A 185 4.28 12.92 -15.76
C SER A 185 5.41 12.88 -14.72
N PRO A 186 6.68 13.13 -15.11
CA PRO A 186 7.82 12.99 -14.19
C PRO A 186 7.69 13.86 -12.93
N GLU A 187 7.16 15.07 -13.05
CA GLU A 187 6.87 15.95 -11.90
C GLU A 187 5.77 15.41 -10.98
N LEU A 188 4.74 14.75 -11.52
CA LEU A 188 3.71 14.11 -10.70
C LEU A 188 4.27 12.87 -9.99
N GLN A 189 5.07 12.07 -10.68
CA GLN A 189 5.72 10.94 -10.02
C GLN A 189 6.68 11.39 -8.92
N TYR A 190 7.39 12.49 -9.12
CA TYR A 190 8.21 13.11 -8.08
C TYR A 190 7.35 13.53 -6.89
N ALA A 191 6.28 14.28 -7.15
CA ALA A 191 5.36 14.74 -6.12
C ALA A 191 4.80 13.56 -5.32
N CYS A 192 4.33 12.50 -5.97
CA CYS A 192 3.81 11.30 -5.31
C CYS A 192 4.84 10.60 -4.41
N ARG A 193 6.11 10.53 -4.83
CA ARG A 193 7.19 9.86 -4.08
C ARG A 193 7.69 10.66 -2.88
N TYR A 194 7.80 11.99 -3.01
CA TYR A 194 8.63 12.80 -2.10
C TYR A 194 7.86 13.85 -1.29
N TRP A 195 6.57 14.09 -1.56
CA TRP A 195 5.80 15.10 -0.81
C TRP A 195 5.81 14.84 0.71
N VAL A 196 5.68 13.59 1.13
CA VAL A 196 5.73 13.24 2.56
C VAL A 196 7.13 13.35 3.12
N HIS A 197 8.14 12.92 2.38
CA HIS A 197 9.53 13.08 2.80
C HIS A 197 9.85 14.54 3.12
N HIS A 198 9.39 15.47 2.28
CA HIS A 198 9.53 16.90 2.53
C HIS A 198 8.75 17.41 3.76
N LEU A 199 7.57 16.85 4.04
CA LEU A 199 6.83 17.18 5.27
C LEU A 199 7.53 16.67 6.54
N GLU A 200 8.14 15.48 6.48
CA GLU A 200 8.80 14.83 7.62
C GLU A 200 10.02 15.60 8.12
N GLN A 201 10.75 16.27 7.23
CA GLN A 201 11.90 17.11 7.60
C GLN A 201 11.52 18.25 8.57
N ARG A 202 10.23 18.57 8.70
CA ARG A 202 9.71 19.58 9.63
C ARG A 202 9.20 18.98 10.96
N ARG A 203 9.07 17.66 11.10
CA ARG A 203 8.40 16.98 12.24
C ARG A 203 7.03 17.60 12.56
N LEU A 204 6.24 17.90 11.53
CA LEU A 204 4.91 18.50 11.70
C LEU A 204 3.87 17.47 12.12
N TYR A 205 2.99 17.89 13.03
CA TYR A 205 1.72 17.22 13.26
C TYR A 205 0.72 17.70 12.21
N ILE A 206 -0.04 16.78 11.65
CA ILE A 206 -1.13 17.09 10.71
C ILE A 206 -2.37 17.41 11.53
N TYR A 207 -2.96 18.57 11.27
CA TYR A 207 -4.14 19.04 11.98
C TYR A 207 -5.38 18.80 11.13
N ASP A 208 -6.49 18.45 11.78
CA ASP A 208 -7.77 18.30 11.10
C ASP A 208 -8.14 19.63 10.40
N GLY A 209 -8.43 19.54 9.10
CA GLY A 209 -8.77 20.69 8.26
C GLY A 209 -7.60 21.47 7.65
N ASP A 210 -6.35 21.06 7.89
CA ASP A 210 -5.20 21.62 7.18
C ASP A 210 -5.14 21.19 5.69
N SER A 211 -4.23 21.79 4.92
CA SER A 211 -4.10 21.49 3.48
C SER A 211 -3.74 20.03 3.19
N VAL A 212 -3.02 19.36 4.11
CA VAL A 212 -2.61 17.95 3.96
C VAL A 212 -3.81 17.05 4.22
N HIS A 213 -4.56 17.32 5.28
CA HIS A 213 -5.79 16.62 5.63
C HIS A 213 -6.83 16.72 4.51
N LEU A 214 -7.08 17.93 3.99
CA LEU A 214 -7.99 18.16 2.86
C LEU A 214 -7.52 17.43 1.59
N PHE A 215 -6.21 17.43 1.33
CA PHE A 215 -5.63 16.67 0.22
C PHE A 215 -5.91 15.17 0.38
N LEU A 216 -5.68 14.59 1.56
CA LEU A 216 -5.88 13.17 1.80
C LEU A 216 -7.35 12.78 1.71
N GLN A 217 -8.26 13.58 2.28
CA GLN A 217 -9.69 13.31 2.18
C GLN A 217 -10.18 13.18 0.73
N LYS A 218 -9.55 13.92 -0.20
CA LYS A 218 -9.95 13.92 -1.61
C LYS A 218 -9.11 12.99 -2.48
N HIS A 219 -7.80 12.91 -2.23
CA HIS A 219 -6.83 12.30 -3.13
C HIS A 219 -6.06 11.11 -2.55
N PHE A 220 -6.38 10.63 -1.35
CA PHE A 220 -5.71 9.47 -0.77
C PHE A 220 -5.75 8.23 -1.69
N LEU A 221 -6.93 7.85 -2.21
CA LEU A 221 -7.03 6.71 -3.13
C LEU A 221 -6.31 6.95 -4.46
N HIS A 222 -6.39 8.18 -5.00
CA HIS A 222 -5.66 8.57 -6.22
C HIS A 222 -4.14 8.48 -6.04
N TRP A 223 -3.65 8.85 -4.87
CA TRP A 223 -2.24 8.73 -4.53
C TRP A 223 -1.83 7.27 -4.38
N LEU A 224 -2.65 6.41 -3.75
CA LEU A 224 -2.39 4.97 -3.69
C LEU A 224 -2.36 4.31 -5.07
N GLU A 225 -3.28 4.67 -5.97
CA GLU A 225 -3.26 4.23 -7.37
C GLU A 225 -1.96 4.67 -8.06
N ALA A 226 -1.56 5.94 -7.90
CA ALA A 226 -0.32 6.44 -8.50
C ALA A 226 0.93 5.71 -7.97
N MET A 227 1.00 5.46 -6.65
CA MET A 227 2.11 4.73 -6.04
C MET A 227 2.15 3.25 -6.46
N SER A 228 0.98 2.65 -6.68
CA SER A 228 0.82 1.33 -7.30
C SER A 228 1.36 1.30 -8.73
N LEU A 229 0.97 2.27 -9.56
CA LEU A 229 1.46 2.43 -10.93
C LEU A 229 2.97 2.68 -10.98
N ILE A 230 3.51 3.44 -10.03
CA ILE A 230 4.95 3.65 -9.89
C ILE A 230 5.69 2.37 -9.47
N GLY A 231 5.03 1.46 -8.74
CA GLY A 231 5.64 0.23 -8.21
C GLY A 231 6.37 0.45 -6.88
N GLU A 232 6.05 1.52 -6.15
CA GLU A 232 6.72 1.90 -4.90
C GLU A 232 5.76 1.91 -3.69
N THR A 233 4.75 1.02 -3.70
CA THR A 233 3.73 0.89 -2.63
C THR A 233 4.32 0.68 -1.23
N TYR A 234 5.49 0.04 -1.13
CA TYR A 234 6.19 -0.16 0.14
C TYR A 234 6.58 1.15 0.82
N LYS A 235 6.84 2.23 0.06
CA LYS A 235 7.14 3.56 0.61
C LYS A 235 5.92 4.18 1.29
N CYS A 236 4.71 3.83 0.86
CA CYS A 236 3.48 4.32 1.46
C CYS A 236 3.36 3.94 2.94
N ILE A 237 3.90 2.79 3.36
CA ILE A 237 3.84 2.31 4.75
C ILE A 237 4.69 3.18 5.68
N HIS A 238 5.91 3.51 5.27
CA HIS A 238 6.79 4.36 6.08
C HIS A 238 6.20 5.75 6.28
N ILE A 239 5.64 6.27 5.19
CA ILE A 239 4.95 7.56 5.11
C ILE A 239 3.73 7.64 6.05
N THR A 240 3.02 6.54 6.27
CA THR A 240 1.78 6.55 7.05
C THR A 240 1.92 6.46 8.57
N ASN A 241 3.12 6.16 9.10
CA ASN A 241 3.36 6.16 10.56
C ASN A 241 3.09 7.53 11.19
N ASN A 242 3.14 8.59 10.37
CA ASN A 242 2.87 9.97 10.76
C ASN A 242 1.44 10.45 10.39
N LEU A 243 0.68 9.67 9.61
CA LEU A 243 -0.61 10.01 9.02
C LEU A 243 -1.76 9.16 9.59
N GLN A 244 -2.05 9.29 10.89
CA GLN A 244 -3.10 8.53 11.60
C GLN A 244 -3.00 6.99 11.42
N ALA A 245 -2.79 6.24 12.51
CA ALA A 245 -2.66 4.77 12.53
C ALA A 245 -3.72 3.97 11.74
N LEU A 246 -4.88 4.57 11.44
CA LEU A 246 -5.97 3.97 10.68
C LEU A 246 -5.69 3.86 9.16
N THR A 247 -4.82 4.70 8.59
CA THR A 247 -4.44 4.61 7.17
C THR A 247 -3.40 3.50 6.93
N GLU A 248 -2.52 3.26 7.90
CA GLU A 248 -1.51 2.19 7.86
C GLU A 248 -2.14 0.81 7.71
N ARG A 249 -3.18 0.55 8.52
CA ARG A 249 -3.90 -0.73 8.53
C ARG A 249 -4.56 -1.02 7.19
N PHE A 250 -5.08 0.01 6.52
CA PHE A 250 -5.67 -0.13 5.19
C PHE A 250 -4.63 -0.53 4.15
N ILE A 251 -3.49 0.18 4.12
CA ILE A 251 -2.40 -0.11 3.17
C ILE A 251 -1.82 -1.51 3.43
N PHE A 252 -1.62 -1.86 4.70
CA PHE A 252 -1.10 -3.18 5.07
C PHE A 252 -2.05 -4.30 4.63
N ARG A 253 -3.37 -4.20 4.94
CA ARG A 253 -4.36 -5.22 4.60
C ARG A 253 -4.54 -5.39 3.09
N PHE A 254 -4.50 -4.30 2.33
CA PHE A 254 -4.74 -4.32 0.89
C PHE A 254 -3.47 -4.21 0.04
N ARG A 255 -2.28 -4.41 0.64
CA ARG A 255 -1.01 -4.40 -0.08
C ARG A 255 -1.01 -5.26 -1.36
N PRO A 256 -1.48 -6.53 -1.35
CA PRO A 256 -1.47 -7.35 -2.57
C PRO A 256 -2.26 -6.72 -3.71
N ILE A 257 -3.36 -6.03 -3.37
CA ILE A 257 -4.21 -5.33 -4.34
C ILE A 257 -3.46 -4.11 -4.89
N LEU A 258 -2.83 -3.33 -4.02
CA LEU A 258 -2.03 -2.18 -4.41
C LEU A 258 -0.82 -2.58 -5.25
N GLU A 259 -0.26 -3.77 -5.08
CA GLU A 259 0.89 -4.21 -5.88
C GLU A 259 0.45 -4.78 -7.24
N ASP A 260 -0.62 -5.57 -7.26
CA ASP A 260 -1.00 -6.33 -8.45
C ASP A 260 -2.07 -5.66 -9.32
N ALA A 261 -3.02 -4.91 -8.75
CA ALA A 261 -4.17 -4.39 -9.48
C ALA A 261 -4.56 -2.95 -9.02
N PRO A 262 -3.93 -1.90 -9.59
CA PRO A 262 -4.04 -0.52 -9.09
C PRO A 262 -5.48 -0.02 -8.91
N LEU A 263 -6.37 -0.33 -9.86
CA LEU A 263 -7.76 0.15 -9.84
C LEU A 263 -8.66 -0.56 -8.83
N GLN A 264 -8.23 -1.70 -8.29
CA GLN A 264 -8.98 -2.42 -7.26
C GLN A 264 -8.99 -1.68 -5.90
N VAL A 265 -8.18 -0.63 -5.75
CA VAL A 265 -8.26 0.26 -4.58
C VAL A 265 -9.62 0.98 -4.48
N TYR A 266 -10.30 1.22 -5.60
CA TYR A 266 -11.63 1.86 -5.64
C TYR A 266 -12.80 0.89 -5.50
N SER A 267 -12.55 -0.41 -5.65
CA SER A 267 -13.59 -1.44 -5.57
C SER A 267 -13.31 -2.37 -4.41
N SER A 268 -12.49 -3.39 -4.60
CA SER A 268 -12.16 -4.39 -3.59
C SER A 268 -11.73 -3.76 -2.26
N ALA A 269 -10.74 -2.86 -2.27
CA ALA A 269 -10.23 -2.30 -1.01
C ALA A 269 -11.30 -1.51 -0.24
N LEU A 270 -12.19 -0.77 -0.92
CA LEU A 270 -13.29 -0.07 -0.27
C LEU A 270 -14.41 -1.01 0.18
N ILE A 271 -14.82 -1.99 -0.64
CA ILE A 271 -15.89 -2.95 -0.33
C ILE A 271 -15.53 -3.80 0.90
N PHE A 272 -14.25 -4.16 1.02
CA PHE A 272 -13.75 -4.98 2.12
C PHE A 272 -13.22 -4.17 3.31
N ALA A 273 -13.12 -2.84 3.20
CA ALA A 273 -12.78 -1.99 4.35
C ALA A 273 -13.93 -1.95 5.37
N PRO A 274 -13.64 -1.90 6.69
CA PRO A 274 -14.66 -1.83 7.74
C PRO A 274 -15.60 -0.64 7.57
N GLU A 275 -16.89 -0.83 7.86
CA GLU A 275 -17.94 0.17 7.65
C GLU A 275 -17.71 1.46 8.44
N MET A 276 -17.18 1.36 9.67
CA MET A 276 -16.91 2.55 10.49
C MET A 276 -15.54 3.18 10.25
N SER A 277 -14.70 2.62 9.38
CA SER A 277 -13.37 3.17 9.11
C SER A 277 -13.44 4.56 8.49
N ILE A 278 -12.46 5.41 8.81
CA ILE A 278 -12.36 6.77 8.23
C ILE A 278 -12.35 6.68 6.70
N ILE A 279 -11.55 5.79 6.12
CA ILE A 279 -11.44 5.62 4.67
C ILE A 279 -12.80 5.19 4.07
N ARG A 280 -13.49 4.22 4.68
CA ARG A 280 -14.81 3.79 4.18
C ARG A 280 -15.83 4.93 4.24
N LYS A 281 -15.86 5.71 5.32
CA LYS A 281 -16.75 6.87 5.47
C LYS A 281 -16.42 7.98 4.47
N THR A 282 -15.14 8.34 4.34
CA THR A 282 -14.67 9.41 3.45
C THR A 282 -14.91 9.08 1.97
N PHE A 283 -14.74 7.83 1.55
CA PHE A 283 -14.84 7.42 0.15
C PHE A 283 -16.11 6.61 -0.17
N THR A 284 -17.18 6.76 0.63
CA THR A 284 -18.46 6.04 0.43
C THR A 284 -18.98 6.20 -1.00
N ASP A 285 -18.90 7.41 -1.56
CA ASP A 285 -19.41 7.73 -2.90
C ASP A 285 -18.62 7.06 -4.04
N HIS A 286 -17.41 6.56 -3.77
CA HIS A 286 -16.58 5.87 -4.76
C HIS A 286 -16.84 4.36 -4.79
N ILE A 287 -17.63 3.82 -3.86
CA ILE A 287 -17.97 2.40 -3.81
C ILE A 287 -18.84 2.08 -5.03
N PRO A 288 -18.45 1.11 -5.87
CA PRO A 288 -19.22 0.81 -7.06
C PRO A 288 -20.60 0.23 -6.71
N GLY A 289 -21.67 0.92 -7.13
CA GLY A 289 -23.05 0.52 -6.85
C GLY A 289 -23.50 -0.79 -7.51
N TRP A 290 -22.68 -1.36 -8.41
CA TRP A 290 -22.96 -2.65 -9.06
C TRP A 290 -22.70 -3.85 -8.15
N ILE A 291 -22.07 -3.68 -6.98
CA ILE A 291 -21.78 -4.77 -6.04
C ILE A 291 -22.08 -4.37 -4.60
N ASN A 292 -22.95 -5.15 -3.96
CA ASN A 292 -23.39 -4.92 -2.58
C ASN A 292 -23.06 -6.15 -1.73
N LYS A 293 -22.26 -5.95 -0.68
CA LYS A 293 -22.04 -6.98 0.35
C LYS A 293 -23.28 -7.03 1.25
N LEU A 294 -24.00 -8.15 1.25
CA LEU A 294 -25.27 -8.30 1.97
C LEU A 294 -25.10 -8.81 3.42
N SER A 295 -23.93 -9.33 3.77
CA SER A 295 -23.60 -9.73 5.15
C SER A 295 -23.18 -8.50 5.97
N LYS A 296 -23.60 -8.41 7.25
CA LYS A 296 -23.09 -7.41 8.21
C LYS A 296 -21.56 -7.35 8.12
N GLY A 297 -21.02 -6.18 7.75
CA GLY A 297 -19.58 -5.96 7.62
C GLY A 297 -18.86 -6.00 8.97
N GLU A 298 -17.53 -5.97 8.93
CA GLU A 298 -16.74 -5.72 10.13
C GLU A 298 -16.96 -4.26 10.55
N ASP A 299 -17.46 -4.03 11.77
CA ASP A 299 -17.77 -2.69 12.25
C ASP A 299 -16.48 -1.86 12.48
N ASN A 300 -15.32 -2.47 12.73
CA ASN A 300 -14.06 -1.76 12.96
C ASN A 300 -12.82 -2.54 12.47
N TRP A 301 -11.65 -1.89 12.37
CA TRP A 301 -10.39 -2.50 11.90
C TRP A 301 -9.81 -3.59 12.82
N ASP A 302 -10.39 -3.81 13.98
CA ASP A 302 -9.94 -4.78 14.97
C ASP A 302 -10.88 -5.99 14.98
N ALA A 303 -10.46 -7.10 14.36
CA ALA A 303 -11.16 -8.37 14.47
C ALA A 303 -10.24 -9.54 14.87
N CYS A 304 -9.20 -9.27 15.67
CA CYS A 304 -8.82 -10.25 16.70
C CYS A 304 -9.67 -9.94 17.94
N ARG A 305 -10.90 -10.48 17.99
CA ARG A 305 -11.78 -10.30 19.17
C ARG A 305 -11.24 -11.02 20.41
N SER A 306 -10.49 -12.10 20.21
CA SER A 306 -9.77 -12.86 21.22
C SER A 306 -8.76 -13.80 20.54
N THR A 307 -7.60 -13.99 21.17
CA THR A 307 -6.64 -15.05 20.80
C THR A 307 -6.89 -16.24 21.72
N LEU A 308 -7.14 -17.43 21.16
CA LEU A 308 -7.34 -18.66 21.92
C LEU A 308 -6.00 -19.32 22.18
N GLU A 309 -5.38 -18.95 23.30
CA GLU A 309 -4.07 -19.47 23.72
C GLU A 309 -4.24 -20.71 24.61
N GLY A 310 -3.48 -21.78 24.33
CA GLY A 310 -3.52 -22.98 25.16
C GLY A 310 -2.92 -24.24 24.52
N HIS A 311 -2.80 -24.30 23.20
CA HIS A 311 -2.04 -25.37 22.54
C HIS A 311 -0.54 -25.14 22.69
N SER A 312 0.23 -26.21 22.94
CA SER A 312 1.70 -26.18 23.06
C SER A 312 2.42 -26.54 21.75
N GLY A 313 1.65 -26.87 20.71
CA GLY A 313 2.10 -27.15 19.35
C GLY A 313 1.28 -26.40 18.30
N SER A 314 1.70 -26.49 17.04
CA SER A 314 0.98 -25.87 15.91
C SER A 314 -0.45 -26.39 15.78
N VAL A 315 -1.41 -25.49 15.64
CA VAL A 315 -2.82 -25.82 15.36
C VAL A 315 -2.96 -26.17 13.87
N ASN A 316 -3.36 -27.40 13.57
CA ASN A 316 -3.48 -27.93 12.21
C ASN A 316 -4.85 -27.69 11.59
N ALA A 317 -5.92 -27.72 12.41
CA ALA A 317 -7.29 -27.58 11.93
C ALA A 317 -8.20 -27.00 13.00
N VAL A 318 -9.26 -26.31 12.58
CA VAL A 318 -10.32 -25.80 13.45
C VAL A 318 -11.69 -26.04 12.82
N ALA A 319 -12.71 -26.25 13.65
CA ALA A 319 -14.10 -26.43 13.21
C ALA A 319 -15.06 -25.73 14.16
N PHE A 320 -16.12 -25.12 13.63
CA PHE A 320 -17.25 -24.66 14.43
C PHE A 320 -18.28 -25.77 14.60
N SER A 321 -18.93 -25.77 15.75
CA SER A 321 -20.20 -26.46 15.96
C SER A 321 -21.29 -25.87 15.06
N PRO A 322 -22.29 -26.67 14.63
CA PRO A 322 -23.38 -26.20 13.78
C PRO A 322 -24.21 -25.05 14.37
N ASP A 323 -24.30 -24.96 15.69
CA ASP A 323 -24.97 -23.88 16.42
C ASP A 323 -24.07 -22.65 16.69
N GLY A 324 -22.78 -22.75 16.32
CA GLY A 324 -21.78 -21.70 16.46
C GLY A 324 -21.33 -21.43 17.89
N GLN A 325 -21.75 -22.22 18.88
CA GLN A 325 -21.44 -21.96 20.30
C GLN A 325 -20.06 -22.48 20.71
N LEU A 326 -19.58 -23.53 20.03
CA LEU A 326 -18.29 -24.17 20.28
C LEU A 326 -17.37 -24.10 19.06
N VAL A 327 -16.07 -23.95 19.33
CA VAL A 327 -14.98 -24.15 18.37
C VAL A 327 -14.16 -25.36 18.81
N ALA A 328 -13.81 -26.25 17.90
CA ALA A 328 -12.85 -27.31 18.11
C ALA A 328 -11.53 -26.96 17.40
N SER A 329 -10.39 -27.21 18.03
CA SER A 329 -9.06 -27.05 17.43
C SER A 329 -8.23 -28.31 17.60
N ALA A 330 -7.58 -28.75 16.52
CA ALA A 330 -6.67 -29.89 16.47
C ALA A 330 -5.21 -29.42 16.35
N SER A 331 -4.29 -30.06 17.08
CA SER A 331 -2.91 -29.57 17.22
C SER A 331 -1.84 -30.67 17.16
N TRP A 332 -0.60 -30.24 16.89
CA TRP A 332 0.63 -31.03 17.01
C TRP A 332 0.95 -31.47 18.45
N ASP A 333 0.30 -30.88 19.45
CA ASP A 333 0.42 -31.34 20.84
C ASP A 333 -0.39 -32.60 21.16
N ASN A 334 -0.91 -33.28 20.13
CA ASN A 334 -1.72 -34.50 20.20
C ASN A 334 -3.09 -34.32 20.87
N THR A 335 -3.54 -33.08 21.08
CA THR A 335 -4.84 -32.79 21.69
C THR A 335 -5.82 -32.16 20.71
N VAL A 336 -7.11 -32.32 21.01
CA VAL A 336 -8.17 -31.46 20.48
C VAL A 336 -8.70 -30.60 21.61
N ARG A 337 -8.87 -29.30 21.42
CA ARG A 337 -9.50 -28.42 22.43
C ARG A 337 -10.86 -27.94 21.95
N LEU A 338 -11.82 -27.90 22.87
CA LEU A 338 -13.13 -27.29 22.67
C LEU A 338 -13.17 -25.96 23.40
N TRP A 339 -13.57 -24.91 22.68
CA TRP A 339 -13.62 -23.53 23.15
C TRP A 339 -15.04 -23.03 23.08
N ASP A 340 -15.43 -22.24 24.07
CA ASP A 340 -16.64 -21.43 23.98
C ASP A 340 -16.39 -20.26 23.03
N ALA A 341 -17.16 -20.18 21.94
CA ALA A 341 -16.95 -19.21 20.87
C ALA A 341 -17.24 -17.77 21.29
N ALA A 342 -18.10 -17.57 22.30
CA ALA A 342 -18.50 -16.24 22.76
C ALA A 342 -17.48 -15.64 23.73
N THR A 343 -16.89 -16.47 24.59
CA THR A 343 -15.99 -16.06 25.68
C THR A 343 -14.52 -16.34 25.38
N GLY A 344 -14.23 -17.23 24.43
CA GLY A 344 -12.87 -17.69 24.12
C GLY A 344 -12.25 -18.58 25.19
N THR A 345 -13.06 -19.10 26.13
CA THR A 345 -12.59 -19.97 27.20
C THR A 345 -12.45 -21.42 26.73
N CYS A 346 -11.37 -22.10 27.13
CA CYS A 346 -11.20 -23.53 26.86
C CYS A 346 -12.16 -24.33 27.75
N ARG A 347 -13.19 -24.92 27.15
CA ARG A 347 -14.19 -25.74 27.85
C ARG A 347 -13.68 -27.15 28.12
N SER A 348 -12.93 -27.74 27.21
CA SER A 348 -12.39 -29.10 27.36
C SER A 348 -11.14 -29.32 26.54
N THR A 349 -10.21 -30.12 27.07
CA THR A 349 -9.07 -30.66 26.32
C THR A 349 -9.30 -32.16 26.15
N LEU A 350 -9.38 -32.60 24.91
CA LEU A 350 -9.60 -33.98 24.50
C LEU A 350 -8.24 -34.64 24.26
N GLU A 351 -7.83 -35.45 25.23
CA GLU A 351 -6.56 -36.16 25.23
C GLU A 351 -6.79 -37.64 24.90
N GLY A 352 -5.89 -38.23 24.10
CA GLY A 352 -5.97 -39.66 23.78
C GLY A 352 -5.32 -40.06 22.46
N HIS A 353 -5.03 -39.12 21.56
CA HIS A 353 -4.19 -39.40 20.40
C HIS A 353 -2.71 -39.53 20.81
N SER A 354 -1.99 -40.46 20.20
CA SER A 354 -0.54 -40.66 20.43
C SER A 354 0.34 -39.96 19.39
N GLY A 355 -0.28 -39.30 18.40
CA GLY A 355 0.38 -38.50 17.37
C GLY A 355 -0.41 -37.24 17.01
N SER A 356 0.17 -36.40 16.15
CA SER A 356 -0.37 -35.08 15.83
C SER A 356 -1.81 -35.17 15.31
N VAL A 357 -2.70 -34.33 15.82
CA VAL A 357 -4.08 -34.27 15.33
C VAL A 357 -4.11 -33.37 14.11
N ASN A 358 -4.47 -33.94 12.96
CA ASN A 358 -4.35 -33.29 11.66
C ASN A 358 -5.66 -32.64 11.22
N ALA A 359 -6.82 -33.19 11.60
CA ALA A 359 -8.12 -32.65 11.25
C ALA A 359 -9.16 -32.85 12.36
N VAL A 360 -10.15 -31.96 12.41
CA VAL A 360 -11.28 -32.01 13.34
C VAL A 360 -12.56 -31.57 12.65
N ALA A 361 -13.69 -32.20 12.97
CA ALA A 361 -15.00 -31.85 12.43
C ALA A 361 -16.12 -32.08 13.46
N PHE A 362 -17.16 -31.26 13.43
CA PHE A 362 -18.39 -31.51 14.19
C PHE A 362 -19.38 -32.34 13.37
N SER A 363 -20.18 -33.16 14.05
CA SER A 363 -21.37 -33.77 13.45
C SER A 363 -22.42 -32.71 13.10
N PRO A 364 -23.32 -32.97 12.13
CA PRO A 364 -24.35 -32.01 11.74
C PRO A 364 -25.32 -31.63 12.88
N ASP A 365 -25.48 -32.50 13.87
CA ASP A 365 -26.27 -32.26 15.09
C ASP A 365 -25.48 -31.59 16.23
N GLY A 366 -24.17 -31.37 16.05
CA GLY A 366 -23.27 -30.74 17.01
C GLY A 366 -22.92 -31.58 18.24
N GLN A 367 -23.42 -32.82 18.35
CA GLN A 367 -23.22 -33.66 19.54
C GLN A 367 -21.87 -34.37 19.56
N LEU A 368 -21.28 -34.60 18.40
CA LEU A 368 -20.03 -35.33 18.23
C LEU A 368 -18.96 -34.45 17.60
N VAL A 369 -17.72 -34.70 18.01
CA VAL A 369 -16.52 -34.17 17.38
C VAL A 369 -15.73 -35.36 16.86
N ALA A 370 -15.35 -35.35 15.59
CA ALA A 370 -14.44 -36.32 15.01
C ALA A 370 -13.05 -35.71 14.91
N SER A 371 -12.02 -36.46 15.29
CA SER A 371 -10.62 -36.06 15.11
C SER A 371 -9.82 -37.13 14.40
N ALA A 372 -8.95 -36.71 13.48
CA ALA A 372 -8.07 -37.58 12.71
C ALA A 372 -6.62 -37.27 13.04
N SER A 373 -5.79 -38.31 13.22
CA SER A 373 -4.42 -38.17 13.72
C SER A 373 -3.38 -38.93 12.90
N GLY A 374 -2.11 -38.53 13.10
CA GLY A 374 -0.91 -39.27 12.73
C GLY A 374 -0.74 -40.62 13.42
N ASP A 375 -1.53 -40.94 14.45
CA ASP A 375 -1.56 -42.27 15.08
C ASP A 375 -2.38 -43.31 14.31
N ASN A 376 -2.81 -42.98 13.09
CA ASN A 376 -3.63 -43.82 12.21
C ASN A 376 -5.03 -44.12 12.74
N THR A 377 -5.54 -43.33 13.69
CA THR A 377 -6.89 -43.47 14.22
C THR A 377 -7.78 -42.27 13.92
N VAL A 378 -9.08 -42.52 13.88
CA VAL A 378 -10.10 -41.48 13.97
C VAL A 378 -10.85 -41.66 15.28
N ARG A 379 -10.94 -40.62 16.10
CA ARG A 379 -11.68 -40.66 17.37
C ARG A 379 -12.96 -39.84 17.27
N LEU A 380 -14.03 -40.36 17.88
CA LEU A 380 -15.28 -39.65 18.09
C LEU A 380 -15.39 -39.26 19.56
N TRP A 381 -15.63 -37.98 19.80
CA TRP A 381 -15.76 -37.38 21.12
C TRP A 381 -17.16 -36.85 21.30
N ASP A 382 -17.69 -36.96 22.50
CA ASP A 382 -18.91 -36.27 22.91
C ASP A 382 -18.59 -34.78 23.14
N ALA A 383 -19.24 -33.89 22.40
CA ALA A 383 -18.95 -32.45 22.45
C ALA A 383 -19.35 -31.80 23.79
N ALA A 384 -20.33 -32.37 24.50
CA ALA A 384 -20.85 -31.81 25.74
C ALA A 384 -19.97 -32.15 26.94
N THR A 385 -19.45 -33.38 26.97
CA THR A 385 -18.68 -33.96 28.08
C THR A 385 -17.18 -34.06 27.81
N GLY A 386 -16.75 -33.96 26.55
CA GLY A 386 -15.36 -34.15 26.14
C GLY A 386 -14.86 -35.59 26.24
N THR A 387 -15.76 -36.56 26.38
CA THR A 387 -15.39 -37.98 26.54
C THR A 387 -15.21 -38.67 25.19
N CYS A 388 -14.21 -39.55 25.07
CA CYS A 388 -14.01 -40.37 23.88
C CYS A 388 -15.09 -41.46 23.81
N ARG A 389 -15.98 -41.40 22.81
CA ARG A 389 -17.05 -42.38 22.58
C ARG A 389 -16.59 -43.59 21.78
N SER A 390 -15.70 -43.38 20.81
CA SER A 390 -15.15 -44.48 20.01
C SER A 390 -13.81 -44.12 19.39
N THR A 391 -12.95 -45.12 19.24
CA THR A 391 -11.72 -45.05 18.47
C THR A 391 -11.88 -45.97 17.27
N LEU A 392 -11.78 -45.41 16.09
CA LEU A 392 -11.85 -46.12 14.82
C LEU A 392 -10.42 -46.42 14.38
N GLU A 393 -10.04 -47.68 14.56
CA GLU A 393 -8.72 -48.22 14.23
C GLU A 393 -8.77 -49.01 12.92
N GLY A 394 -7.60 -49.29 12.33
CA GLY A 394 -7.48 -50.10 11.11
C GLY A 394 -7.03 -49.34 9.86
N HIS A 395 -6.69 -48.05 9.97
CA HIS A 395 -5.98 -47.35 8.91
C HIS A 395 -4.50 -47.76 8.91
N SER A 396 -3.95 -48.01 7.72
CA SER A 396 -2.55 -48.44 7.57
C SER A 396 -1.54 -47.30 7.64
N ASP A 397 -2.01 -46.04 7.67
CA ASP A 397 -1.20 -44.83 7.56
C ASP A 397 -2.00 -43.61 8.06
N SER A 398 -1.34 -42.46 8.20
CA SER A 398 -1.88 -41.25 8.81
C SER A 398 -3.16 -40.78 8.13
N VAL A 399 -4.12 -40.38 8.97
CA VAL A 399 -5.38 -39.75 8.56
C VAL A 399 -5.21 -38.24 8.67
N CYS A 400 -5.43 -37.54 7.56
CA CYS A 400 -5.14 -36.12 7.41
C CYS A 400 -6.40 -35.28 7.18
N ALA A 401 -7.54 -35.92 6.90
CA ALA A 401 -8.82 -35.23 6.71
C ALA A 401 -9.95 -36.08 7.30
N VAL A 402 -10.91 -35.41 7.94
CA VAL A 402 -12.15 -36.02 8.42
C VAL A 402 -13.30 -35.02 8.24
N ALA A 403 -14.44 -35.50 7.75
CA ALA A 403 -15.67 -34.73 7.64
C ALA A 403 -16.88 -35.64 7.86
N PHE A 404 -17.93 -35.14 8.51
CA PHE A 404 -19.20 -35.85 8.53
C PHE A 404 -19.94 -35.66 7.21
N SER A 405 -20.66 -36.70 6.79
CA SER A 405 -21.64 -36.55 5.73
C SER A 405 -22.76 -35.58 6.17
N PRO A 406 -23.41 -34.87 5.23
CA PRO A 406 -24.47 -33.92 5.57
C PRO A 406 -25.66 -34.55 6.33
N ASP A 407 -25.88 -35.85 6.15
CA ASP A 407 -26.89 -36.65 6.83
C ASP A 407 -26.40 -37.32 8.13
N GLY A 408 -25.11 -37.15 8.49
CA GLY A 408 -24.49 -37.73 9.68
C GLY A 408 -24.26 -39.24 9.63
N GLN A 409 -24.52 -39.89 8.49
CA GLN A 409 -24.50 -41.35 8.33
C GLN A 409 -23.14 -41.96 8.03
N TYR A 410 -22.13 -41.15 7.70
CA TYR A 410 -20.78 -41.65 7.52
C TYR A 410 -19.74 -40.54 7.73
N LEU A 411 -18.54 -40.94 8.13
CA LEU A 411 -17.36 -40.08 8.12
C LEU A 411 -16.62 -40.26 6.81
N GLN A 412 -16.34 -39.16 6.12
CA GLN A 412 -15.42 -39.13 5.00
C GLN A 412 -14.01 -38.87 5.54
N THR A 413 -13.08 -39.78 5.24
CA THR A 413 -11.66 -39.57 5.51
C THR A 413 -10.87 -39.61 4.20
N ASN A 414 -9.64 -39.09 4.21
CA ASN A 414 -8.73 -39.25 3.07
C ASN A 414 -8.31 -40.71 2.80
N ARG A 415 -8.75 -41.66 3.64
CA ARG A 415 -8.45 -43.09 3.54
C ARG A 415 -9.70 -43.96 3.30
N GLY A 416 -10.88 -43.34 3.14
CA GLY A 416 -12.14 -44.04 2.87
C GLY A 416 -13.32 -43.50 3.70
N ASN A 417 -14.53 -43.96 3.37
CA ASN A 417 -15.73 -43.61 4.11
C ASN A 417 -15.97 -44.64 5.23
N ILE A 418 -16.25 -44.16 6.45
CA ILE A 418 -16.58 -44.98 7.60
C ILE A 418 -18.08 -44.83 7.88
N PRO A 419 -18.92 -45.85 7.64
CA PRO A 419 -20.34 -45.77 7.91
C PRO A 419 -20.62 -45.65 9.42
N LEU A 420 -21.40 -44.64 9.78
CA LEU A 420 -22.02 -44.44 11.10
C LEU A 420 -23.46 -44.94 10.95
N SER A 421 -23.72 -46.20 11.31
CA SER A 421 -24.99 -46.86 11.01
C SER A 421 -26.23 -46.11 11.54
N LEU A 422 -27.02 -45.49 10.64
CA LEU A 422 -28.48 -45.16 10.69
C LEU A 422 -28.97 -44.66 9.29
N PRO A 423 -30.27 -44.78 8.90
CA PRO A 423 -30.71 -44.89 7.49
C PRO A 423 -31.07 -43.58 6.74
N SER A 424 -30.94 -43.65 5.41
CA SER A 424 -30.73 -42.63 4.35
C SER A 424 -31.87 -41.66 3.99
N PHE A 425 -31.53 -40.51 3.39
CA PHE A 425 -32.47 -39.67 2.61
C PHE A 425 -31.91 -39.20 1.25
N ASN A 426 -32.83 -39.07 0.29
CA ASN A 426 -32.63 -39.01 -1.17
C ASN A 426 -32.11 -37.66 -1.75
N LYS A 427 -31.42 -37.77 -2.90
CA LYS A 427 -30.90 -36.69 -3.77
C LYS A 427 -31.99 -35.88 -4.48
N PHE A 428 -31.73 -34.59 -4.69
CA PHE A 428 -32.39 -33.76 -5.72
C PHE A 428 -31.40 -33.29 -6.81
N SER A 429 -31.86 -33.30 -8.06
CA SER A 429 -31.12 -32.94 -9.27
C SER A 429 -31.31 -31.47 -9.70
N SER A 430 -30.31 -30.94 -10.40
CA SER A 430 -30.19 -29.58 -10.95
C SER A 430 -30.72 -29.42 -12.38
N GLN A 431 -31.01 -28.18 -12.79
CA GLN A 431 -31.00 -27.72 -14.20
C GLN A 431 -30.62 -26.22 -14.30
N GLU A 432 -29.74 -25.90 -15.26
CA GLU A 432 -29.06 -24.61 -15.50
C GLU A 432 -29.64 -23.76 -16.66
N LYS A 433 -29.40 -22.43 -16.62
CA LYS A 433 -28.80 -21.52 -17.66
C LYS A 433 -29.08 -20.04 -17.29
N LYS A 434 -28.28 -18.99 -17.54
CA LYS A 434 -26.90 -18.79 -18.05
C LYS A 434 -26.46 -17.33 -17.68
N PHE A 435 -25.66 -17.15 -16.62
CA PHE A 435 -24.75 -16.02 -16.38
C PHE A 435 -23.55 -16.62 -15.66
N SER A 436 -22.41 -16.74 -16.35
CA SER A 436 -21.29 -17.50 -15.82
C SER A 436 -20.34 -16.56 -15.08
N ILE A 437 -20.70 -16.25 -13.83
CA ILE A 437 -19.76 -15.70 -12.85
C ILE A 437 -18.87 -16.85 -12.42
N PHE A 438 -17.56 -16.69 -12.54
CA PHE A 438 -16.59 -17.69 -12.08
C PHE A 438 -15.70 -17.08 -11.01
N ILE A 439 -15.35 -17.87 -10.01
CA ILE A 439 -14.28 -17.53 -9.08
C ILE A 439 -13.04 -18.29 -9.53
N GLN A 440 -12.05 -17.55 -10.02
CA GLN A 440 -10.78 -18.09 -10.47
C GLN A 440 -9.67 -17.57 -9.55
N SER A 441 -9.06 -18.47 -8.79
CA SER A 441 -8.04 -18.15 -7.78
C SER A 441 -8.49 -17.05 -6.80
N GLN A 442 -8.05 -15.81 -7.02
CA GLN A 442 -8.28 -14.65 -6.15
C GLN A 442 -9.22 -13.61 -6.78
N TRP A 443 -9.89 -13.96 -7.88
CA TRP A 443 -10.75 -13.05 -8.63
C TRP A 443 -12.18 -13.56 -8.75
N ILE A 444 -13.14 -12.65 -8.63
CA ILE A 444 -14.48 -12.82 -9.20
C ILE A 444 -14.40 -12.33 -10.65
N THR A 445 -14.68 -13.23 -11.58
CA THR A 445 -14.63 -12.99 -13.02
C THR A 445 -16.03 -13.10 -13.64
N LEU A 446 -16.31 -12.25 -14.63
CA LEU A 446 -17.54 -12.29 -15.42
C LEU A 446 -17.16 -12.17 -16.89
N LYS A 447 -17.64 -13.09 -17.74
CA LYS A 447 -17.33 -13.10 -19.19
C LYS A 447 -15.82 -12.95 -19.46
N GLU A 448 -15.00 -13.68 -18.70
CA GLU A 448 -13.52 -13.69 -18.79
C GLU A 448 -12.82 -12.38 -18.36
N GLN A 449 -13.54 -11.42 -17.77
CA GLN A 449 -12.96 -10.20 -17.19
C GLN A 449 -12.85 -10.29 -15.66
N SER A 450 -11.69 -9.93 -15.13
CA SER A 450 -11.43 -9.80 -13.69
C SER A 450 -12.10 -8.53 -13.14
N LEU A 451 -13.09 -8.70 -12.26
CA LEU A 451 -13.90 -7.59 -11.76
C LEU A 451 -13.58 -7.20 -10.32
N LEU A 452 -13.52 -8.19 -9.42
CA LEU A 452 -13.27 -7.96 -8.01
C LEU A 452 -12.16 -8.88 -7.50
N TRP A 453 -11.11 -8.27 -6.96
CA TRP A 453 -10.05 -8.99 -6.26
C TRP A 453 -10.53 -9.39 -4.87
N LEU A 454 -10.30 -10.63 -4.45
CA LEU A 454 -10.63 -11.11 -3.11
C LEU A 454 -9.38 -11.04 -2.20
N PRO A 455 -9.41 -10.18 -1.15
CA PRO A 455 -8.36 -10.19 -0.12
C PRO A 455 -8.24 -11.58 0.50
N TYR A 456 -7.06 -11.90 1.06
CA TYR A 456 -6.75 -13.24 1.57
C TYR A 456 -7.83 -13.82 2.49
N GLU A 457 -8.33 -13.02 3.42
CA GLU A 457 -9.36 -13.41 4.41
C GLU A 457 -10.74 -13.68 3.80
N TYR A 458 -10.98 -13.20 2.57
CA TYR A 458 -12.22 -13.37 1.82
C TYR A 458 -12.06 -14.34 0.65
N ARG A 459 -10.95 -15.10 0.61
CA ARG A 459 -10.76 -16.14 -0.40
C ARG A 459 -11.59 -17.37 -0.02
N PRO A 460 -12.53 -17.79 -0.89
CA PRO A 460 -13.45 -18.86 -0.57
C PRO A 460 -12.74 -20.22 -0.55
N THR A 461 -13.10 -21.05 0.42
CA THR A 461 -12.85 -22.51 0.38
C THR A 461 -13.93 -23.22 -0.44
N CYS A 462 -15.14 -22.67 -0.46
CA CYS A 462 -16.22 -23.10 -1.34
C CYS A 462 -17.03 -21.89 -1.82
N SER A 463 -17.67 -22.00 -2.98
CA SER A 463 -18.49 -20.93 -3.51
C SER A 463 -19.71 -21.47 -4.24
N ALA A 464 -20.80 -20.72 -4.20
CA ALA A 464 -22.02 -21.01 -4.94
C ALA A 464 -22.53 -19.71 -5.56
N VAL A 465 -22.99 -19.78 -6.81
CA VAL A 465 -23.57 -18.65 -7.52
C VAL A 465 -24.99 -19.00 -7.90
N TYR A 466 -25.93 -18.12 -7.55
CA TYR A 466 -27.31 -18.23 -7.97
C TYR A 466 -27.81 -16.87 -8.47
N ARG A 467 -28.05 -16.76 -9.79
CA ARG A 467 -28.44 -15.52 -10.47
C ARG A 467 -27.42 -14.39 -10.26
N ASP A 468 -27.82 -13.35 -9.53
CA ASP A 468 -27.07 -12.16 -9.14
C ASP A 468 -26.40 -12.28 -7.77
N ILE A 469 -26.59 -13.42 -7.08
CA ILE A 469 -26.08 -13.63 -5.73
C ILE A 469 -24.87 -14.57 -5.76
N ILE A 470 -23.76 -14.10 -5.19
CA ILE A 470 -22.55 -14.88 -4.97
C ILE A 470 -22.46 -15.20 -3.48
N CYS A 471 -22.34 -16.49 -3.16
CA CYS A 471 -22.11 -16.99 -1.82
C CYS A 471 -20.67 -17.52 -1.73
N LEU A 472 -19.89 -16.99 -0.80
CA LEU A 472 -18.53 -17.41 -0.50
C LEU A 472 -18.46 -18.00 0.90
N GLY A 473 -18.09 -19.27 1.00
CA GLY A 473 -17.73 -19.91 2.27
C GLY A 473 -16.22 -19.79 2.50
N HIS A 474 -15.82 -19.34 3.68
CA HIS A 474 -14.41 -19.11 4.03
C HIS A 474 -13.89 -20.20 4.98
N SER A 475 -12.57 -20.39 5.04
CA SER A 475 -11.91 -21.33 5.97
C SER A 475 -12.19 -21.02 7.45
N SER A 476 -12.59 -19.79 7.75
CA SER A 476 -13.02 -19.34 9.08
C SER A 476 -14.45 -19.76 9.46
N GLY A 477 -15.19 -20.41 8.56
CA GLY A 477 -16.62 -20.74 8.75
C GLY A 477 -17.57 -19.56 8.45
N ARG A 478 -17.04 -18.39 8.11
CA ARG A 478 -17.86 -17.24 7.69
C ARG A 478 -18.46 -17.50 6.30
N ILE A 479 -19.70 -17.07 6.10
CA ILE A 479 -20.36 -17.05 4.79
C ILE A 479 -20.59 -15.60 4.40
N THR A 480 -20.06 -15.19 3.24
CA THR A 480 -20.26 -13.84 2.69
C THR A 480 -21.18 -13.92 1.48
N PHE A 481 -22.24 -13.11 1.51
CA PHE A 481 -23.14 -12.93 0.39
C PHE A 481 -22.83 -11.61 -0.32
N PHE A 482 -22.68 -11.68 -1.63
CA PHE A 482 -22.69 -10.52 -2.51
C PHE A 482 -23.91 -10.56 -3.39
N LYS A 483 -24.55 -9.41 -3.55
CA LYS A 483 -25.51 -9.17 -4.62
C LYS A 483 -24.84 -8.29 -5.67
N VAL A 484 -24.92 -8.72 -6.92
CA VAL A 484 -24.30 -8.03 -8.03
C VAL A 484 -25.39 -7.48 -8.94
N ASP A 485 -25.68 -6.19 -8.78
CA ASP A 485 -26.74 -5.48 -9.49
C ASP A 485 -26.17 -4.92 -10.79
N TRP A 486 -26.21 -5.73 -11.86
CA TRP A 486 -25.86 -5.29 -13.20
C TRP A 486 -27.08 -4.65 -13.89
N LYS A 487 -27.05 -3.33 -14.08
CA LYS A 487 -27.97 -2.63 -14.99
C LYS A 487 -27.49 -2.72 -16.43
#